data_AF-A0AAW0JGW8-F1
#
_entry.id   AF-A0AAW0JGW8-F1
#
_cell.length_a   1.000
_cell.length_b   1.000
_cell.length_c   1.000
_cell.angle_alpha   90.00
_cell.angle_beta   90.00
_cell.angle_gamma   90.00
#
_symmetry.space_group_name_H-M   'P 1'
#
loop_
_entity.id
_entity.type
_entity.pdbx_description
1 polymer ?
#
loop_
_entity_poly.entity_id
_entity_poly.type
_entity_poly.pdbx_seq_one_letter_code
_entity_poly.pdbx_strand_id
1 'polypeptide(L)' 'MQEESEEEPKLKYERLSNGVTEILQKDAASCMTVHDKFLALGTHYGKVYLLDVQGNITQKFDVVSM' A
#
# COMPACT_ATOMS: atom_id res chain seq x y z
N MET A 1 -22.21 21.63 32.39
CA MET A 1 -22.00 21.55 30.93
C MET A 1 -21.85 20.07 30.64
N GLN A 2 -22.77 19.46 29.90
CA GLN A 2 -22.58 18.08 29.45
C GLN A 2 -21.43 18.12 28.46
N GLU A 3 -20.32 17.46 28.76
CA GLU A 3 -19.28 17.18 27.78
C GLU A 3 -19.90 16.21 26.77
N GLU A 4 -20.35 16.77 25.65
CA GLU A 4 -20.75 16.01 24.47
C GLU A 4 -19.46 15.37 23.94
N SER A 5 -19.14 14.17 24.43
CA SER A 5 -17.94 13.45 24.01
C SER A 5 -18.02 13.27 22.50
N GLU A 6 -17.08 13.85 21.75
CA GLU A 6 -17.00 13.68 20.30
C GLU A 6 -16.98 12.18 19.98
N GLU A 7 -17.96 11.69 19.21
CA GLU A 7 -18.00 10.29 18.79
C GLU A 7 -16.76 9.98 17.95
N GLU A 8 -15.99 8.97 18.35
CA GLU A 8 -14.79 8.55 17.63
C GLU A 8 -15.15 8.18 16.17
N PRO A 9 -14.45 8.76 15.17
CA PRO A 9 -14.79 8.55 13.77
C PRO A 9 -14.59 7.10 13.36
N LYS A 10 -15.68 6.47 12.91
CA LYS A 10 -15.66 5.09 12.38
C LYS A 10 -15.05 5.09 10.98
N LEU A 11 -13.78 4.71 10.87
CA LEU A 11 -13.10 4.56 9.60
C LEU A 11 -13.60 3.33 8.84
N LYS A 12 -13.98 3.54 7.58
CA LYS A 12 -14.22 2.43 6.64
C LYS A 12 -12.88 2.05 6.02
N TYR A 13 -12.44 0.82 6.26
CA TYR A 13 -11.23 0.27 5.66
C TYR A 13 -11.56 -0.95 4.81
N GLU A 14 -10.80 -1.11 3.74
CA GLU A 14 -10.84 -2.29 2.89
C GLU A 14 -9.41 -2.84 2.78
N ARG A 15 -9.29 -4.16 2.71
CA ARG A 15 -7.98 -4.81 2.57
C ARG A 15 -7.51 -4.68 1.12
N LEU A 16 -6.31 -4.14 0.93
CA LEU A 16 -5.63 -4.15 -0.36
C LEU A 16 -5.05 -5.55 -0.63
N SER A 17 -5.82 -6.45 -1.24
CA SER A 17 -5.53 -7.89 -1.27
C SER A 17 -5.00 -8.44 -2.60
N ASN A 18 -5.04 -7.69 -3.70
CA ASN A 18 -4.68 -8.20 -5.04
C ASN A 18 -3.16 -8.46 -5.18
N GLY A 19 -2.48 -7.76 -6.08
CA GLY A 19 -1.04 -7.97 -6.32
C GLY A 19 -0.17 -7.74 -5.08
N VAL A 20 -0.66 -6.97 -4.11
CA VAL A 20 0.02 -6.74 -2.82
C VAL A 20 0.23 -8.02 -2.03
N THR A 21 -0.73 -8.95 -2.02
CA THR A 21 -0.56 -10.22 -1.28
C THR A 21 0.58 -11.04 -1.86
N GLU A 22 0.69 -11.11 -3.19
CA GLU A 22 1.76 -11.85 -3.87
C GLU A 22 3.14 -11.21 -3.66
N ILE A 23 3.21 -9.87 -3.62
CA ILE A 23 4.43 -9.14 -3.29
C ILE A 23 4.88 -9.51 -1.87
N LEU A 24 3.97 -9.40 -0.90
CA LEU A 24 4.27 -9.57 0.53
C LEU A 24 4.54 -11.02 0.94
N GLN A 25 4.12 -12.00 0.13
CA GLN A 25 4.51 -13.39 0.31
C GLN A 25 5.97 -13.67 -0.11
N LYS A 26 6.53 -12.86 -1.01
CA LYS A 26 7.87 -13.08 -1.59
C LYS A 26 8.94 -12.14 -1.03
N ASP A 27 8.54 -10.96 -0.57
CA ASP A 27 9.42 -9.90 -0.07
C ASP A 27 8.64 -9.06 0.96
N ALA A 28 9.34 -8.26 1.76
CA ALA A 28 8.72 -7.34 2.71
C ALA A 28 8.64 -5.92 2.14
N ALA A 29 7.52 -5.23 2.35
CA ALA A 29 7.42 -3.81 2.06
C ALA A 29 8.37 -3.00 2.95
N SER A 30 9.08 -2.05 2.36
CA SER A 30 10.03 -1.16 3.04
C SER A 30 9.53 0.29 3.09
N CYS A 31 8.84 0.76 2.06
CA CYS A 31 8.22 2.09 2.01
C CYS A 31 7.01 2.12 1.05
N MET A 32 6.13 3.10 1.22
CA MET A 32 4.97 3.28 0.34
C MET A 32 4.63 4.76 0.20
N THR A 33 4.16 5.17 -0.99
CA THR A 33 3.51 6.46 -1.21
C THR A 33 2.23 6.28 -2.02
N VAL A 34 1.27 7.18 -1.82
CA VAL A 34 -0.06 7.10 -2.43
C VAL A 34 -0.32 8.36 -3.24
N HIS A 35 -0.91 8.17 -4.42
CA HIS A 35 -1.47 9.20 -5.28
C HIS A 35 -2.95 8.85 -5.54
N ASP A 36 -3.76 9.81 -5.94
CA ASP A 36 -5.20 9.63 -6.22
C ASP A 36 -5.53 8.57 -7.30
N LYS A 37 -4.52 8.06 -8.00
CA LYS A 37 -4.68 7.14 -9.13
C LYS A 37 -3.85 5.86 -9.00
N PHE A 38 -2.83 5.86 -8.16
CA PHE A 38 -1.91 4.75 -8.03
C PHE A 38 -1.19 4.82 -6.68
N LEU A 39 -0.63 3.70 -6.28
CA LEU A 39 0.25 3.58 -5.13
C LEU A 39 1.59 3.00 -5.57
N ALA A 40 2.67 3.51 -4.99
CA ALA A 40 4.01 3.00 -5.23
C ALA A 40 4.51 2.32 -3.96
N LEU A 41 4.88 1.04 -4.07
CA LEU A 41 5.33 0.20 -2.95
C LEU A 41 6.78 -0.21 -3.20
N GLY A 42 7.68 0.23 -2.33
CA GLY A 42 9.06 -0.24 -2.28
C GLY A 42 9.19 -1.48 -1.39
N THR A 43 10.10 -2.38 -1.74
CA THR A 43 10.38 -3.60 -0.96
C THR A 43 11.85 -3.72 -0.55
N HIS A 44 12.13 -4.60 0.40
CA HIS A 44 13.48 -4.77 0.96
C HIS A 44 14.48 -5.35 -0.04
N TYR A 45 14.06 -6.13 -1.04
CA TYR A 45 14.96 -6.59 -2.12
C TYR A 45 15.13 -5.58 -3.26
N GLY A 46 14.88 -4.29 -2.99
CA GLY A 46 15.18 -3.22 -3.95
C GLY A 46 14.25 -3.19 -5.15
N LYS A 47 12.99 -3.61 -4.97
CA LYS A 47 11.96 -3.53 -6.02
C LYS A 47 10.97 -2.42 -5.71
N VAL A 48 10.46 -1.79 -6.75
CA VAL A 48 9.37 -0.81 -6.67
C VAL A 48 8.22 -1.29 -7.53
N TYR A 49 7.04 -1.38 -6.95
CA TYR A 49 5.81 -1.77 -7.62
C TYR A 49 4.89 -0.58 -7.73
N LEU A 50 4.43 -0.29 -8.95
CA LEU A 50 3.34 0.65 -9.18
C LEU A 50 2.05 -0.15 -9.24
N LEU A 51 1.09 0.20 -8.40
CA LEU A 51 -0.16 -0.52 -8.22
C LEU A 51 -1.32 0.45 -8.44
N ASP A 52 -2.43 -0.01 -9.02
CA ASP A 52 -3.66 0.79 -9.08
C ASP A 52 -4.34 0.87 -7.70
N VAL A 53 -5.43 1.64 -7.58
CA VAL A 53 -6.16 1.81 -6.32
C VAL A 53 -6.79 0.53 -5.78
N GLN A 54 -6.93 -0.51 -6.62
CA GLN A 54 -7.41 -1.84 -6.20
C GLN A 54 -6.24 -2.77 -5.83
N GLY A 55 -4.99 -2.32 -5.97
CA GLY A 55 -3.80 -3.09 -5.63
C GLY A 55 -3.36 -4.05 -6.74
N ASN A 56 -3.81 -3.87 -7.98
CA ASN A 56 -3.28 -4.62 -9.12
C ASN A 56 -1.94 -4.04 -9.54
N ILE A 57 -0.96 -4.89 -9.84
CA ILE A 57 0.37 -4.44 -10.27
C ILE A 57 0.25 -3.93 -11.71
N THR A 58 0.54 -2.65 -11.91
CA THR A 58 0.59 -2.02 -13.24
C THR A 58 2.01 -1.99 -13.78
N GLN A 59 3.02 -1.79 -12.91
CA GLN A 59 4.43 -1.75 -13.29
C GLN A 59 5.32 -2.29 -12.16
N LYS A 60 6.51 -2.77 -12.52
CA LYS A 60 7.53 -3.27 -11.60
C LYS A 60 8.91 -2.78 -12.06
N PHE A 61 9.70 -2.30 -11.11
CA PHE A 61 11.07 -1.85 -11.32
C PHE A 61 12.00 -2.58 -10.35
N ASP A 62 13.11 -3.10 -10.86
CA ASP A 62 14.20 -3.64 -10.05
C ASP A 62 15.27 -2.54 -9.95
N VAL A 63 15.38 -1.90 -8.79
CA VAL A 63 16.23 -0.71 -8.56
C VAL A 63 17.64 -1.12 -8.14
N VAL A 64 17.78 -2.31 -7.54
CA VAL A 64 19.07 -2.93 -7.28
C VAL A 64 19.24 -4.07 -8.27
N SER A 65 20.18 -3.91 -9.22
CA SER A 65 20.72 -5.05 -9.96
C SER A 65 21.88 -5.60 -9.12
N MET A 66 21.73 -6.82 -8.61
CA MET A 66 22.90 -7.66 -8.36
C MET A 66 23.40 -8.25 -9.68
#